data_AF-A0A914E3B5-F1
#
_entry.id   AF-A0A914E3B5-F1
#
_cell.length_a   1.000
_cell.length_b   1.000
_cell.length_c   1.000
_cell.angle_alpha   90.00
_cell.angle_beta   90.00
_cell.angle_gamma   90.00
#
_symmetry.space_group_name_H-M   'P 1'
#
loop_
_entity.id
_entity.type
_entity.pdbx_description
1 polymer ?
#
loop_
_entity_poly.entity_id
_entity_poly.type
_entity_poly.pdbx_seq_one_letter_code
_entity_poly.pdbx_strand_id
1 'polypeptide(L)'
;MNPELFPPPDFAPDAPECTPEREPCGWYSFSLNERSPFRWQKSWCRCSDKHLCVYDATNMKMKVYKQVCKSKEKLCREENNDSRDMSY
;
A
#
# COMPACT_ATOMS: atom_id res chain seq x y z
N MET A 1 4.90 -3.57 9.74
CA MET A 1 5.66 -2.41 9.22
C MET A 1 5.30 -1.21 10.08
N ASN A 2 6.23 -0.35 10.48
CA ASN A 2 5.88 0.88 11.24
C ASN A 2 5.20 1.88 10.28
N PRO A 3 3.90 2.20 10.46
CA PRO A 3 3.16 3.10 9.58
C PRO A 3 3.71 4.53 9.58
N GLU A 4 4.34 4.95 10.68
CA GLU A 4 4.88 6.30 10.86
C GLU A 4 6.04 6.61 9.90
N LEU A 5 6.66 5.58 9.33
CA LEU A 5 7.74 5.73 8.36
C LEU A 5 7.22 6.06 6.96
N PHE A 6 5.96 5.73 6.66
CA PHE A 6 5.37 5.93 5.35
C PHE A 6 4.56 7.23 5.35
N PRO A 7 4.99 8.27 4.61
CA PRO A 7 4.19 9.48 4.49
C PRO A 7 2.82 9.14 3.87
N PRO A 8 1.77 9.91 4.16
CA PRO A 8 0.45 9.63 3.60
C PRO A 8 0.47 9.67 2.06
N PRO A 9 -0.29 8.78 1.39
CA PRO A 9 -0.49 8.85 -0.05
C PRO A 9 -1.06 10.20 -0.51
N ASP A 10 -0.49 10.76 -1.57
CA ASP A 10 -1.02 11.95 -2.24
C ASP A 10 -1.57 11.55 -3.62
N PHE A 11 -2.90 11.56 -3.76
CA PHE A 11 -3.60 11.18 -4.98
C PHE A 11 -4.10 12.43 -5.71
N ALA A 12 -4.00 12.44 -7.05
CA ALA A 12 -4.65 13.49 -7.83
C ALA A 12 -6.18 13.46 -7.60
N PRO A 13 -6.83 14.63 -7.44
CA PRO A 13 -8.25 14.71 -7.08
C PRO A 13 -9.18 14.09 -8.14
N ASP A 14 -8.73 14.06 -9.39
CA ASP A 14 -9.40 13.50 -10.58
C ASP A 14 -8.86 12.12 -10.99
N ALA A 15 -8.06 11.47 -10.13
CA ALA A 15 -7.51 10.16 -10.43
C ALA A 15 -8.63 9.12 -10.66
N PRO A 16 -8.58 8.34 -11.76
CA PRO A 16 -9.54 7.26 -12.02
C PRO A 16 -9.46 6.15 -10.96
N GLU A 17 -10.45 5.27 -10.90
CA GLU A 17 -10.39 4.09 -10.04
C GLU A 17 -9.40 3.06 -10.60
N CYS A 18 -8.55 2.50 -9.74
CA CYS A 18 -7.65 1.41 -10.12
C CYS A 18 -8.42 0.11 -10.33
N THR A 19 -8.00 -0.69 -11.31
CA THR A 19 -8.37 -2.09 -11.43
C THR A 19 -7.79 -2.88 -10.25
N PRO A 20 -8.61 -3.48 -9.36
CA PRO A 20 -8.13 -4.17 -8.16
C PRO A 20 -7.13 -5.26 -8.49
N GLU A 21 -6.10 -5.42 -7.64
CA GLU A 21 -5.04 -6.43 -7.73
C GLU A 21 -4.17 -6.39 -9.02
N ARG A 22 -4.58 -5.65 -10.07
CA ARG A 22 -3.86 -5.46 -11.32
C ARG A 22 -3.05 -4.19 -11.33
N GLU A 23 -3.69 -3.06 -11.01
CA GLU A 23 -3.07 -1.75 -11.11
C GLU A 23 -2.51 -1.31 -9.76
N PRO A 24 -1.26 -0.81 -9.73
CA PRO A 24 -0.69 -0.26 -8.53
C PRO A 24 -1.38 1.06 -8.18
N CYS A 25 -1.91 1.13 -6.97
CA CYS A 25 -2.46 2.37 -6.41
C CYS A 25 -1.38 3.32 -5.92
N GLY A 26 -0.12 2.89 -5.85
CA GLY A 26 0.97 3.76 -5.48
C GLY A 26 2.31 3.07 -5.30
N TRP A 27 3.34 3.89 -5.17
CA TRP A 27 4.70 3.45 -4.87
C TRP A 27 5.36 4.36 -3.86
N TYR A 28 6.07 3.75 -2.92
CA TYR A 28 7.08 4.44 -2.12
C TYR A 28 8.46 4.08 -2.64
N SER A 29 9.29 5.08 -2.90
CA SER A 29 10.73 4.86 -3.02
C SER A 29 11.39 4.99 -1.65
N PHE A 30 12.54 4.35 -1.46
CA PHE A 30 13.33 4.54 -0.25
C PHE A 30 14.73 5.04 -0.55
N SER A 31 15.20 5.95 0.31
CA SER A 31 16.54 6.54 0.25
C SER A 31 17.25 6.28 1.57
N LEU A 32 18.48 5.77 1.50
CA LEU A 32 19.28 5.45 2.69
C LEU A 32 19.89 6.70 3.35
N ASN A 33 19.89 7.84 2.66
CA ASN A 33 20.61 9.04 3.07
C ASN A 33 19.69 10.19 3.51
N GLU A 34 18.40 9.90 3.73
CA GLU A 34 17.39 10.93 4.00
C GLU A 34 16.74 10.78 5.36
N ARG A 35 16.31 11.92 5.92
CA ARG A 35 15.66 12.01 7.24
C ARG A 35 14.33 11.24 7.28
N SER A 36 13.62 11.19 6.16
CA SER A 36 12.47 10.31 5.95
C SER A 36 12.90 9.21 4.98
N PRO A 37 12.99 7.94 5.43
CA PRO A 37 13.53 6.88 4.60
C PRO A 37 12.63 6.53 3.41
N PHE A 38 11.34 6.93 3.44
CA PHE A 38 10.37 6.66 2.39
C PHE A 38 9.79 7.94 1.81
N ARG A 39 9.61 7.97 0.48
CA ARG A 39 8.94 9.04 -0.24
C ARG A 39 7.82 8.46 -1.11
N TRP A 40 6.64 9.05 -1.03
CA TRP A 40 5.59 8.81 -2.02
C TRP A 40 6.05 9.35 -3.38
N GLN A 41 5.93 8.54 -4.43
CA GLN A 41 6.33 8.98 -5.77
C GLN A 41 5.18 9.63 -6.51
N LYS A 42 4.19 8.84 -6.91
CA LYS A 42 3.00 9.28 -7.62
C LYS A 42 2.03 8.12 -7.76
N SER A 43 0.74 8.38 -7.69
CA SER A 43 -0.32 7.43 -8.04
C SER A 43 -1.11 7.96 -9.23
N TRP A 44 -1.47 7.07 -10.16
CA TRP A 44 -2.23 7.41 -11.37
C TRP A 44 -3.71 7.05 -11.27
N CYS A 45 -4.08 6.34 -10.21
CA CYS A 45 -5.42 5.89 -9.93
C CYS A 45 -5.60 5.80 -8.41
N ARG A 46 -6.85 5.79 -7.94
CA ARG A 46 -7.24 5.63 -6.53
C ARG A 46 -8.03 4.34 -6.34
N CYS A 47 -7.95 3.74 -5.15
CA CYS A 47 -8.83 2.62 -4.84
C CYS A 47 -10.28 3.10 -4.69
N SER A 48 -11.24 2.28 -5.12
CA SER A 48 -12.65 2.54 -4.84
C SER A 48 -12.96 2.38 -3.35
N ASP A 49 -14.12 2.87 -2.90
CA ASP A 49 -14.52 2.88 -1.50
C ASP A 49 -14.54 1.49 -0.83
N LYS A 50 -14.62 0.42 -1.62
CA LYS A 50 -14.62 -0.97 -1.14
C LYS A 50 -13.22 -1.57 -0.99
N HIS A 51 -12.18 -0.86 -1.43
CA HIS A 51 -10.81 -1.32 -1.44
C HIS A 51 -9.91 -0.44 -0.58
N LEU A 52 -8.79 -1.00 -0.14
CA LEU A 52 -7.71 -0.27 0.52
C LEU A 52 -6.44 -0.41 -0.31
N CYS A 53 -5.71 0.71 -0.43
CA CYS A 53 -4.39 0.72 -1.03
C CYS A 53 -3.41 0.15 0.00
N VAL A 54 -3.01 -1.09 -0.20
CA VAL A 54 -2.17 -1.83 0.75
C VAL A 54 -0.87 -2.27 0.09
N TYR A 55 0.14 -2.51 0.91
CA TYR A 55 1.41 -3.03 0.45
C TYR A 55 1.26 -4.41 -0.22
N ASP A 56 1.88 -4.57 -1.38
CA ASP A 56 1.87 -5.78 -2.20
C ASP A 56 3.23 -6.47 -2.18
N ALA A 57 4.24 -5.80 -2.73
CA ALA A 57 5.59 -6.35 -2.86
C ALA A 57 6.65 -5.24 -2.93
N THR A 58 7.88 -5.59 -2.58
CA THR A 58 9.05 -4.71 -2.70
C THR A 58 9.92 -5.18 -3.85
N ASN A 59 10.31 -4.26 -4.73
CA ASN A 59 11.37 -4.50 -5.68
C ASN A 59 12.67 -3.92 -5.12
N MET A 60 13.54 -4.78 -4.58
CA MET A 60 14.81 -4.33 -3.99
C MET A 60 15.80 -3.80 -5.02
N LYS A 61 15.74 -4.26 -6.28
CA LYS A 61 16.60 -3.75 -7.36
C LYS A 61 16.26 -2.29 -7.67
N MET A 62 14.96 -1.97 -7.72
CA MET A 62 14.47 -0.62 -8.00
C MET A 62 14.29 0.24 -6.75
N LYS A 63 14.49 -0.34 -5.56
CA LYS A 63 14.29 0.30 -4.25
C LYS A 63 12.90 0.93 -4.08
N VAL A 64 11.87 0.19 -4.48
CA VAL A 64 10.46 0.65 -4.40
C VAL A 64 9.56 -0.37 -3.71
N TYR A 65 8.64 0.12 -2.89
CA TYR A 65 7.52 -0.58 -2.30
C TYR A 65 6.29 -0.31 -3.14
N LYS A 66 5.71 -1.37 -3.73
CA LYS A 66 4.49 -1.30 -4.53
C LYS A 66 3.27 -1.49 -3.63
N GLN A 67 2.23 -0.72 -3.88
CA GLN A 67 0.91 -0.90 -3.28
C GLN A 67 -0.13 -1.24 -4.35
N VAL A 68 -1.14 -2.03 -3.99
CA VAL A 68 -2.28 -2.40 -4.84
C VAL A 68 -3.59 -2.27 -4.07
N CYS A 69 -4.69 -2.10 -4.80
CA CYS A 69 -6.02 -2.10 -4.20
C CYS A 69 -6.43 -3.54 -3.85
N LYS A 70 -6.63 -3.81 -2.56
CA LYS A 70 -7.22 -5.07 -2.07
C LYS A 70 -8.57 -4.81 -1.41
N SER A 71 -9.46 -5.79 -1.48
CA SER A 71 -10.81 -5.69 -0.89
C SER A 71 -10.74 -5.56 0.63
N LYS A 72 -11.47 -4.59 1.19
CA LYS A 72 -11.62 -4.40 2.65
C LYS A 72 -12.13 -5.67 3.32
N GLU A 73 -13.09 -6.36 2.70
CA GLU A 73 -13.68 -7.58 3.25
C GLU A 73 -12.67 -8.73 3.33
N LYS A 74 -11.81 -8.88 2.31
CA LYS A 74 -10.76 -9.90 2.31
C LYS A 74 -9.75 -9.62 3.43
N LEU A 75 -9.30 -8.37 3.55
CA LEU A 75 -8.33 -7.96 4.58
C LEU A 75 -8.86 -8.21 6.00
N CYS A 76 -10.11 -7.85 6.28
CA CYS A 76 -10.72 -8.10 7.59
C CYS A 76 -10.84 -9.61 7.93
N ARG A 77 -11.01 -10.48 6.92
CA ARG A 77 -11.01 -11.94 7.14
C ARG A 77 -9.60 -12.48 7.42
N GLU A 78 -8.59 -11.93 6.75
CA GLU A 78 -7.19 -12.31 6.98
C GLU A 78 -6.73 -11.93 8.39
N GLU A 79 -7.03 -10.71 8.86
CA GLU A 79 -6.71 -10.30 10.25
C GLU A 79 -7.42 -11.16 11.31
N ASN A 80 -8.67 -11.57 11.06
CA ASN A 80 -9.42 -12.44 11.97
C ASN A 80 -8.88 -13.87 12.03
N ASN A 81 -8.30 -14.36 10.93
CA ASN A 81 -7.68 -15.69 10.91
C ASN A 81 -6.31 -15.68 11.59
N ASP A 82 -5.51 -14.63 11.41
CA ASP A 82 -4.21 -14.46 12.08
C ASP A 82 -4.37 -14.35 13.62
N SER A 83 -5.43 -13.69 14.07
CA SER A 83 -5.77 -13.54 15.50
C SER A 83 -6.21 -14.82 16.20
N ARG A 84 -6.53 -15.90 15.45
CA ARG A 84 -6.96 -17.20 16.02
C ARG A 84 -5.80 -18.17 16.24
N ASP A 85 -4.60 -17.85 15.78
CA ASP A 85 -3.40 -18.69 15.90
C ASP A 85 -2.51 -18.32 17.11
N MET A 86 -2.92 -17.37 17.95
CA MET A 86 -2.28 -17.05 19.24
C MET A 86 -3.14 -17.52 20.42
N SER A 87 -3.46 -18.80 20.47
CA SER A 87 -4.04 -19.43 21.66
C SER A 87 -3.39 -20.81 21.86
N TYR A 88 -2.23 -20.82 22.49
CA TYR A 88 -1.59 -22.00 23.08
C TYR A 88 -1.30 -21.73 24.56
#